data_AF-A0A9Q3D763-F1
#
_entry.id   AF-A0A9Q3D763-F1
#
_cell.length_a   1.000
_cell.length_b   1.000
_cell.length_c   1.000
_cell.angle_alpha   90.00
_cell.angle_beta   90.00
_cell.angle_gamma   90.00
#
_symmetry.space_group_name_H-M   'P 1'
#
loop_
_entity.id
_entity.type
_entity.pdbx_description
1 polymer ?
#
loop_
_entity_poly.entity_id
_entity_poly.type
_entity_poly.pdbx_seq_one_letter_code
_entity_poly.pdbx_strand_id
1 'polypeptide(L)'
;MGKSPFLIEKRWNPLLPVGHLKKNLLTINPKSQRFLEKWKKTCDTAERCIAEETEYNKKRYDQIHGEPEFQKGYQELVSTLNFNSLKGPKEVIDAFVRPFTITRLIRRSSVEAIFPEGIYRKNKAFSMSLAKPYHQNGDKTHQEQEKD
;
A
#
# COMPACT_ATOMS: atom_id res chain seq x y z
N MET A 1 6.84 14.69 7.67
CA MET A 1 6.36 15.32 6.42
C MET A 1 5.40 16.43 6.82
N GLY A 2 5.80 17.70 6.78
CA GLY A 2 4.98 18.83 7.27
C GLY A 2 5.14 20.11 6.46
N LYS A 3 5.65 19.99 5.23
CA LYS A 3 5.81 21.12 4.31
C LYS A 3 4.62 21.14 3.35
N SER A 4 4.10 22.33 3.05
CA SER A 4 3.02 22.45 2.07
C SER A 4 3.49 21.96 0.70
N PRO A 5 2.60 21.38 -0.14
CA PRO A 5 2.95 20.97 -1.49
C PRO A 5 3.61 22.09 -2.31
N PHE A 6 3.15 23.33 -2.12
CA PHE A 6 3.74 24.53 -2.75
C PHE A 6 5.21 24.73 -2.38
N LEU A 7 5.58 24.52 -1.11
CA LEU A 7 6.96 24.65 -0.67
C LEU A 7 7.86 23.53 -1.24
N ILE A 8 7.31 22.33 -1.45
CA ILE A 8 8.05 21.21 -2.03
C ILE A 8 8.26 21.44 -3.53
N GLU A 9 7.21 21.85 -4.24
CA GLU A 9 7.21 21.96 -5.69
C GLU A 9 7.87 23.27 -6.18
N LYS A 10 7.50 24.40 -5.58
CA LYS A 10 7.89 25.75 -6.05
C LYS A 10 8.96 26.39 -5.18
N ARG A 11 9.39 25.74 -4.09
CA ARG A 11 10.27 26.31 -3.05
C ARG A 11 9.77 27.64 -2.48
N TRP A 12 8.49 27.95 -2.68
CA TRP A 12 7.85 29.19 -2.24
C TRP A 12 6.47 28.84 -1.69
N ASN A 13 6.16 29.35 -0.50
CA ASN A 13 4.85 29.17 0.10
C ASN A 13 4.07 30.49 -0.09
N PRO A 14 2.91 30.48 -0.75
CA PRO A 14 2.11 31.69 -0.90
C PRO A 14 1.78 32.26 0.48
N LEU A 15 1.80 33.58 0.59
CA LEU A 15 1.43 34.27 1.83
C LEU A 15 -0.06 34.05 2.09
N LEU A 16 -0.38 33.09 2.96
CA LEU A 16 -1.75 32.86 3.40
C LEU A 16 -2.27 34.11 4.12
N PRO A 17 -3.57 34.44 4.01
CA PRO A 17 -4.18 35.60 4.68
C PRO A 17 -3.88 35.64 6.18
N VAL A 18 -3.78 34.46 6.81
CA VAL A 18 -3.45 34.28 8.23
C VAL A 18 -2.11 34.91 8.62
N GLY A 19 -1.10 34.90 7.73
CA GLY A 19 0.23 35.45 7.98
C GLY A 19 0.33 36.96 7.74
N HIS A 20 -0.56 37.52 6.91
CA HIS A 20 -0.57 38.95 6.60
C HIS A 20 -1.46 39.74 7.57
N LEU A 21 -2.62 39.17 7.93
CA LEU A 21 -3.56 39.77 8.88
C LEU A 21 -2.93 39.96 10.28
N LYS A 22 -2.01 39.09 10.69
CA LYS A 22 -1.41 39.15 12.04
C LYS A 22 -0.29 40.18 12.23
N LYS A 23 0.30 40.71 11.16
CA LYS A 23 1.50 41.57 11.28
C LYS A 23 1.20 42.99 11.75
N ASN A 24 -0.01 43.50 11.51
CA ASN A 24 -0.36 44.92 11.71
C ASN A 24 -1.59 45.15 12.62
N LEU A 25 -2.11 44.13 13.29
CA LEU A 25 -3.27 44.27 14.17
C LEU A 25 -2.83 44.52 15.63
N LEU A 26 -2.90 45.78 16.07
CA LEU A 26 -2.66 46.20 17.45
C LEU A 26 -3.73 45.68 18.44
N THR A 27 -4.90 45.28 17.94
CA THR A 27 -6.00 44.77 18.77
C THR A 27 -6.72 43.66 18.01
N ILE A 28 -6.42 42.40 18.36
CA ILE A 28 -7.15 41.25 17.82
C ILE A 28 -8.50 41.18 18.55
N ASN A 29 -9.60 41.11 17.81
CA ASN A 29 -10.93 40.94 18.41
C ASN A 29 -10.93 39.67 19.27
N PRO A 30 -11.31 39.73 20.56
CA PRO A 30 -11.25 38.56 21.45
C PRO A 30 -12.09 37.38 20.96
N LYS A 31 -13.18 37.62 20.21
CA LYS A 31 -13.97 36.55 19.57
C LYS A 31 -13.17 35.81 18.49
N SER A 32 -12.41 36.55 17.69
CA SER A 32 -11.56 35.97 16.64
C SER A 32 -10.40 35.16 17.23
N GLN A 33 -9.85 35.61 18.37
CA GLN A 33 -8.82 34.87 19.09
C GLN A 33 -9.36 33.56 19.67
N ARG A 34 -10.51 33.59 20.35
CA ARG A 34 -11.18 32.39 20.86
C ARG A 34 -11.50 31.39 19.74
N PHE A 35 -11.96 31.89 18.59
CA PHE A 35 -12.20 31.05 17.41
C PHE A 35 -10.90 30.39 16.92
N LEU A 36 -9.81 31.14 16.81
CA LEU A 36 -8.52 30.60 16.38
C LEU A 36 -7.96 29.56 17.35
N GLU A 37 -8.09 29.79 18.66
CA GLU A 37 -7.71 28.81 19.68
C GLU A 37 -8.55 27.53 19.58
N LYS A 38 -9.86 27.67 19.42
CA LYS A 38 -10.77 26.54 19.21
C LYS A 38 -10.41 25.77 17.95
N TRP A 39 -10.17 26.48 16.84
CA TRP A 39 -9.75 25.90 15.57
C TRP A 39 -8.46 25.10 15.70
N LYS A 40 -7.42 25.66 16.33
CA LYS A 40 -6.17 24.95 16.59
C LYS A 40 -6.38 23.68 17.39
N LYS A 41 -7.12 23.75 18.50
CA LYS A 41 -7.46 22.57 19.30
C LYS A 41 -8.18 21.50 18.48
N THR A 42 -9.09 21.90 17.60
CA THR A 42 -9.79 20.97 16.70
C THR A 42 -8.84 20.33 15.69
N CYS A 43 -7.92 21.09 15.09
CA CYS A 43 -6.88 20.55 14.21
C CYS A 43 -5.99 19.54 14.96
N ASP A 44 -5.47 19.91 16.13
CA ASP A 44 -4.61 19.05 16.94
C ASP A 44 -5.34 17.74 17.30
N THR A 45 -6.63 17.82 17.63
CA THR A 45 -7.46 16.65 17.92
C THR A 45 -7.65 15.78 16.68
N ALA A 46 -7.93 16.38 15.53
CA ALA A 46 -8.12 15.66 14.27
C ALA A 46 -6.83 14.95 13.83
N GLU A 47 -5.68 15.61 13.96
CA GLU A 47 -4.37 15.01 13.69
C GLU A 47 -4.12 13.81 14.59
N ARG A 48 -4.43 13.91 15.89
CA ARG A 48 -4.31 12.78 16.82
C ARG A 48 -5.23 11.62 16.44
N CYS A 49 -6.50 11.89 16.12
CA CYS A 49 -7.44 10.85 15.70
C CYS A 49 -6.97 10.14 14.42
N ILE A 50 -6.43 10.87 13.46
CA ILE A 50 -5.86 10.29 12.24
C ILE A 50 -4.66 9.41 12.59
N ALA A 51 -3.76 9.87 13.45
CA ALA A 51 -2.60 9.09 13.87
C ALA A 51 -3.03 7.79 14.57
N GLU A 52 -3.93 7.88 15.55
CA GLU A 52 -4.48 6.74 16.29
C GLU A 52 -5.14 5.72 15.35
N GLU A 53 -5.97 6.19 14.40
CA GLU A 53 -6.65 5.34 13.43
C GLU A 53 -5.66 4.65 12.47
N THR A 54 -4.62 5.36 12.02
CA THR A 54 -3.57 4.77 11.16
C THR A 54 -2.76 3.72 11.90
N GLU A 55 -2.44 3.94 13.17
CA GLU A 55 -1.74 2.96 14.00
C GLU A 55 -2.60 1.73 14.29
N TYR A 56 -3.89 1.94 14.61
CA TYR A 56 -4.85 0.86 14.83
C TYR A 56 -4.99 -0.02 13.58
N ASN A 57 -5.21 0.62 12.42
CA ASN A 57 -5.34 -0.10 11.15
C ASN A 57 -4.07 -0.85 10.77
N LYS A 58 -2.89 -0.25 11.02
CA LYS A 58 -1.62 -0.93 10.79
C LYS A 58 -1.48 -2.16 11.68
N LYS A 59 -1.69 -2.02 13.00
CA LYS A 59 -1.60 -3.15 13.95
C LYS A 59 -2.58 -4.28 13.58
N ARG A 60 -3.83 -3.92 13.23
CA ARG A 60 -4.84 -4.88 12.79
C ARG A 60 -4.41 -5.59 11.51
N TYR A 61 -3.87 -4.85 10.54
CA TYR A 61 -3.38 -5.42 9.30
C TYR A 61 -2.24 -6.41 9.55
N ASP A 62 -1.23 -6.01 10.33
CA ASP A 62 -0.05 -6.81 10.66
C ASP A 62 -0.42 -8.09 11.47
N GLN A 63 -1.50 -8.06 12.28
CA GLN A 63 -2.01 -9.23 12.98
C GLN A 63 -2.71 -10.25 12.07
N ILE A 64 -3.46 -9.76 11.09
CA ILE A 64 -4.27 -10.60 10.19
C ILE A 64 -3.42 -11.12 9.01
N HIS A 65 -2.45 -10.33 8.55
CA HIS A 65 -1.63 -10.65 7.38
C HIS A 65 -0.21 -10.94 7.85
N GLY A 66 0.18 -12.22 7.77
CA GLY A 66 1.59 -12.60 7.87
C GLY A 66 2.35 -12.12 6.63
N GLU A 67 3.63 -11.77 6.81
CA GLU A 67 4.52 -11.61 5.66
C GLU A 67 4.61 -12.97 4.95
N PRO A 68 4.32 -13.05 3.65
CA PRO A 68 4.41 -14.32 2.94
C PRO A 68 5.88 -14.74 2.84
N GLU A 69 6.21 -15.91 3.38
CA GLU A 69 7.53 -16.50 3.25
C GLU A 69 7.69 -17.07 1.84
N PHE A 70 8.60 -16.48 1.07
CA PHE A 70 8.93 -16.97 -0.26
C PHE A 70 10.36 -17.46 -0.32
N GLN A 71 10.52 -18.66 -0.90
CA GLN A 71 11.81 -19.15 -1.35
C GLN A 71 11.81 -19.28 -2.88
N LYS A 72 13.00 -19.19 -3.48
CA LYS A 72 13.16 -19.37 -4.92
C LYS A 72 12.72 -20.79 -5.29
N GLY A 73 11.93 -20.94 -6.35
CA GLY A 73 11.44 -22.24 -6.82
C GLY A 73 10.01 -22.59 -6.38
N TYR A 74 9.40 -21.83 -5.48
CA TYR A 74 7.98 -22.01 -5.14
C TYR A 74 7.08 -21.71 -6.34
N GLN A 75 5.94 -22.40 -6.37
CA GLN A 75 4.90 -22.21 -7.38
C GLN A 75 3.81 -21.28 -6.84
N GLU A 76 3.49 -20.25 -7.61
CA GLU A 76 2.44 -19.30 -7.27
C GLU A 76 1.46 -19.11 -8.42
N LEU A 77 0.19 -18.98 -8.06
CA LEU A 77 -0.87 -18.57 -8.97
C LEU A 77 -0.86 -17.04 -9.10
N VAL A 78 -0.97 -16.53 -10.33
CA VAL A 78 -0.99 -15.07 -10.57
C VAL A 78 -2.38 -14.62 -11.01
N SER A 79 -2.83 -13.49 -10.45
CA SER A 79 -4.16 -12.94 -10.69
C SER A 79 -4.37 -12.51 -12.13
N THR A 80 -5.51 -12.89 -12.71
CA THR A 80 -5.86 -12.60 -14.10
C THR A 80 -6.36 -11.18 -14.36
N LEU A 81 -6.54 -10.35 -13.32
CA LEU A 81 -7.08 -9.00 -13.42
C LEU A 81 -6.39 -8.13 -14.49
N ASN A 82 -5.08 -8.31 -14.70
CA ASN A 82 -4.28 -7.54 -15.65
C ASN A 82 -3.92 -8.30 -16.95
N PHE A 83 -4.50 -9.49 -17.15
CA PHE A 83 -4.21 -10.36 -18.28
C PHE A 83 -5.24 -10.20 -19.40
N ASN A 84 -5.01 -9.21 -20.27
CA ASN A 84 -5.83 -8.99 -21.48
C ASN A 84 -5.61 -10.06 -22.57
N SER A 85 -4.66 -10.96 -22.40
CA SER A 85 -4.27 -11.97 -23.39
C SER A 85 -4.94 -13.33 -23.19
N LEU A 86 -5.67 -13.50 -22.09
CA LEU A 86 -6.45 -14.71 -21.84
C LEU A 86 -7.67 -14.68 -22.75
N LYS A 87 -7.83 -15.71 -23.59
CA LYS A 87 -8.96 -15.83 -24.51
C LYS A 87 -10.21 -16.22 -23.72
N GLY A 88 -11.22 -15.35 -23.71
CA GLY A 88 -12.54 -15.65 -23.16
C GLY A 88 -13.27 -14.42 -22.61
N PRO A 89 -14.59 -14.55 -22.30
CA PRO A 89 -15.31 -13.55 -21.54
C PRO A 89 -14.73 -13.44 -20.12
N LYS A 90 -14.60 -12.22 -19.58
CA LYS A 90 -14.04 -11.98 -18.22
C LYS A 90 -14.77 -12.76 -17.12
N GLU A 91 -16.04 -13.07 -17.33
CA GLU A 91 -16.90 -13.81 -16.39
C GLU A 91 -16.56 -15.31 -16.32
N VAL A 92 -15.91 -15.86 -17.35
CA VAL A 92 -15.60 -17.30 -17.47
C VAL A 92 -14.12 -17.58 -17.20
N ILE A 93 -13.28 -16.54 -17.14
CA ILE A 93 -11.85 -16.68 -16.88
C ILE A 93 -11.62 -16.82 -15.38
N ASP A 94 -10.88 -17.84 -14.98
CA ASP A 94 -10.46 -18.02 -13.58
C ASP A 94 -9.77 -16.76 -13.05
N ALA A 95 -10.08 -16.37 -11.82
CA ALA A 95 -9.49 -15.19 -11.18
C ALA A 95 -7.97 -15.29 -10.98
N PHE A 96 -7.43 -16.52 -11.00
CA PHE A 96 -6.02 -16.84 -10.86
C PHE A 96 -5.66 -17.90 -11.89
N VAL A 97 -4.57 -17.70 -12.62
CA VAL A 97 -4.15 -18.62 -13.68
C VAL A 97 -2.81 -19.23 -13.33
N ARG A 98 -2.74 -20.55 -13.51
CA ARG A 98 -1.58 -21.45 -13.55
C ARG A 98 -0.52 -21.26 -12.47
N PRO A 99 0.02 -22.34 -11.89
CA PRO A 99 1.21 -22.21 -11.06
C PRO A 99 2.38 -21.75 -11.92
N PHE A 100 2.99 -20.62 -11.57
CA PHE A 100 4.21 -20.10 -12.16
C PHE A 100 5.35 -20.24 -11.15
N THR A 101 6.52 -20.65 -11.63
CA THR A 101 7.71 -20.76 -10.80
C THR A 101 8.34 -19.38 -10.61
N ILE A 102 8.50 -18.97 -9.36
CA ILE A 102 9.22 -17.75 -9.01
C ILE A 102 10.71 -17.97 -9.25
N THR A 103 11.32 -17.08 -10.04
CA THR A 103 12.76 -17.10 -10.30
C THR A 103 13.53 -16.29 -9.28
N ARG A 104 13.04 -15.07 -9.00
CA ARG A 104 13.76 -14.11 -8.19
C ARG A 104 12.82 -13.18 -7.43
N LEU A 105 13.21 -12.85 -6.20
CA LEU A 105 12.63 -11.75 -5.43
C LEU A 105 13.35 -10.44 -5.80
N ILE A 106 12.63 -9.49 -6.39
CA ILE A 106 13.19 -8.20 -6.81
C ILE A 106 13.24 -7.25 -5.60
N ARG A 107 12.15 -7.20 -4.83
CA ARG A 107 12.00 -6.45 -3.58
C ARG A 107 11.18 -7.29 -2.60
N ARG A 108 11.14 -6.89 -1.33
CA ARG A 108 10.30 -7.56 -0.31
C ARG A 108 8.84 -7.76 -0.73
N SER A 109 8.30 -6.93 -1.64
CA SER A 109 6.91 -6.99 -2.10
C SER A 109 6.72 -7.34 -3.57
N SER A 110 7.78 -7.75 -4.28
CA SER A 110 7.74 -7.96 -5.73
C SER A 110 8.60 -9.12 -6.18
N VAL A 111 8.01 -9.97 -7.02
CA VAL A 111 8.59 -11.22 -7.49
C VAL A 111 8.64 -11.25 -9.01
N GLU A 112 9.60 -11.98 -9.54
CA GLU A 112 9.74 -12.29 -10.94
C GLU A 112 9.42 -13.77 -11.18
N ALA A 113 8.49 -14.06 -12.08
CA ALA A 113 8.09 -15.43 -12.43
C ALA A 113 8.33 -15.75 -13.91
N ILE A 114 8.51 -17.04 -14.20
CA ILE A 114 8.60 -17.54 -15.57
C ILE A 114 7.20 -17.78 -16.11
N PHE A 115 6.83 -17.05 -17.15
CA PHE A 115 5.62 -17.32 -17.93
C PHE A 115 5.91 -18.30 -19.08
N PRO A 116 4.96 -19.17 -19.46
CA PRO A 116 5.07 -20.06 -20.62
C PRO A 116 4.72 -19.36 -21.94
N GLU A 117 4.94 -20.07 -23.05
CA GLU A 117 4.61 -19.65 -24.42
C GLU A 117 3.15 -19.19 -24.54
N GLY A 118 2.97 -17.92 -24.94
CA GLY A 118 1.68 -17.23 -25.05
C GLY A 118 1.52 -15.99 -24.16
N ILE A 119 2.27 -15.90 -23.04
CA ILE A 119 2.13 -14.80 -22.05
C ILE A 119 3.41 -13.94 -21.94
N TYR A 120 4.49 -14.31 -22.63
CA TYR A 120 5.82 -13.64 -22.57
C TYR A 120 5.87 -12.14 -22.81
N ARG A 121 4.87 -11.55 -23.48
CA ARG A 121 4.82 -10.10 -23.71
C ARG A 121 4.47 -9.30 -22.45
N LYS A 122 4.05 -9.95 -21.37
CA LYS A 122 3.72 -9.31 -20.09
C LYS A 122 4.96 -9.18 -19.22
N ASN A 123 4.93 -8.20 -18.32
CA ASN A 123 6.01 -7.98 -17.36
C ASN A 123 6.11 -9.19 -16.43
N LYS A 124 7.28 -9.83 -16.40
CA LYS A 124 7.60 -10.96 -15.52
C LYS A 124 7.64 -10.58 -14.05
N ALA A 125 7.84 -9.29 -13.77
CA ALA A 125 7.83 -8.72 -12.43
C ALA A 125 6.44 -8.22 -12.05
N PHE A 126 5.91 -8.69 -10.93
CA PHE A 126 4.64 -8.24 -10.37
C PHE A 126 4.69 -8.16 -8.84
N SER A 127 3.70 -7.48 -8.25
CA SER A 127 3.58 -7.37 -6.79
C SER A 127 2.97 -8.65 -6.21
N MET A 128 3.43 -9.04 -5.02
CA MET A 128 2.94 -10.21 -4.29
C MET A 128 1.45 -10.13 -3.95
N SER A 129 0.85 -8.93 -3.92
CA SER A 129 -0.60 -8.78 -3.74
C SER A 129 -1.42 -9.41 -4.87
N LEU A 130 -0.80 -9.62 -6.04
CA LEU A 130 -1.43 -10.26 -7.20
C LEU A 130 -1.14 -11.76 -7.25
N ALA A 131 -0.43 -12.30 -6.27
CA ALA A 131 0.07 -13.66 -6.25
C ALA A 131 -0.56 -14.45 -5.11
N LYS A 132 -0.79 -15.74 -5.33
CA LYS A 132 -1.30 -16.66 -4.31
C LYS A 132 -0.44 -17.92 -4.29
N PRO A 133 -0.06 -18.43 -3.10
CA PRO A 133 0.64 -19.70 -2.98
C PRO A 133 -0.22 -20.81 -3.60
N TYR A 134 0.38 -21.55 -4.53
CA TYR A 134 -0.26 -22.72 -5.13
C TYR A 134 -0.20 -23.89 -4.15
N HIS A 135 -1.36 -24.43 -3.78
CA HIS A 135 -1.45 -25.63 -2.94
C HIS A 135 -1.92 -26.77 -3.83
N GLN A 136 -1.07 -27.77 -4.02
CA GLN A 136 -1.47 -29.00 -4.69
C GLN A 136 -2.27 -29.82 -3.66
N ASN A 137 -3.53 -30.14 -3.98
CA ASN A 137 -4.37 -30.99 -3.13
C ASN A 137 -3.74 -32.40 -3.08
N GLY A 138 -2.81 -32.60 -2.13
CA GLY A 138 -1.98 -33.80 -2.00
C GLY A 138 -0.77 -33.64 -1.07
N ASP A 139 -0.18 -32.44 -0.97
CA ASP A 139 1.07 -32.25 -0.23
C ASP A 139 0.86 -31.46 1.06
N LYS A 140 0.50 -32.19 2.13
CA LYS A 140 0.86 -31.80 3.49
C LYS A 140 2.34 -32.13 3.68
N THR A 141 3.24 -31.29 3.21
CA THR A 141 4.67 -31.45 3.52
C THR A 141 5.35 -30.09 3.41
N HIS A 142 6.21 -29.80 4.38
CA HIS A 142 6.96 -28.55 4.59
C HIS A 142 6.35 -27.51 5.54
N GLN A 143 5.92 -27.88 6.75
CA GLN A 143 6.05 -27.01 7.94
C GLN A 143 6.33 -27.77 9.27
N GLU A 144 6.80 -29.02 9.24
CA GLU A 144 7.25 -29.72 10.46
C GLU A 144 8.60 -30.37 10.19
N GLN A 145 9.70 -29.66 10.47
CA GLN A 145 11.04 -30.19 10.76
C GLN A 145 11.98 -29.01 11.07
N GLU A 146 11.98 -28.57 12.33
CA GLU A 146 13.16 -28.09 13.08
C GLU A 146 12.71 -27.66 14.49
N LYS A 147 12.49 -28.64 15.37
CA LYS A 147 12.64 -28.52 16.83
C LYS A 147 12.91 -29.92 17.37
N ASP A 148 14.19 -30.29 17.35
CA ASP A 148 14.78 -31.21 18.33
C ASP A 148 15.64 -30.38 19.30
#